data_AF-A0A060WM50-F1
#
_entry.id   AF-A0A060WM50-F1
#
_cell.length_a   1.000
_cell.length_b   1.000
_cell.length_c   1.000
_cell.angle_alpha   90.00
_cell.angle_beta   90.00
_cell.angle_gamma   90.00
#
_symmetry.space_group_name_H-M   'P 1'
#
loop_
_entity.id
_entity.type
_entity.pdbx_description
1 polymer ?
#
loop_
_entity_poly.entity_id
_entity_poly.type
_entity_poly.pdbx_seq_one_letter_code
_entity_poly.pdbx_strand_id
1 'polypeptide(L)'
;MLTDAACLFVYLILFAFVHRHSLASIIRGQVLTGDGTPLIGVNVSFRDYPEYGYTVTRQDGMFDLLANGGASLTLSLKRDPFPTLHRTVWLPWKVFHVMDTVMMKRENNNIPSCHLIGLVRPSPLILASPLSTFYRSSPKDSPIIPETQVLHEEVAIPGSDLNLVYLSSRTSGYKPILKVLMTQERLPFGLMKVHLKVAVMGRLFQKSLPAFPDLSYTFVWDKTDAYNQKVYGLSEAIVSVGYEYESCLDVILWEKRTAILQGYELDASNMGGWMLDKHHVLDIQNGILYKGSGENQFISLQPPVISTVMGNGRRRSISCPSCNGQALGNKLLAPLALAWGIDGSLYVGDFNYIRRVYPSGNVTSVMELSNNPAHRYYLATDPVTGQLYVSDTYSRRIYRPKVLTGIKELQSNAEVVAGTGEHCLPFDETHCGDGAKATEALLTGPKGIAVDKNGLIYFVDGTTIRRVDQHGIISTLLGSNDLTSARPLTCDISMEINQVAVRVPVMPPSSLFCPQVRSHRANLTAPPCGTLLANL
;
A
#
# COMPACT_ATOMS: atom_id res chain seq x y z
N MET A 1 0.36 16.09 -31.15
CA MET A 1 1.69 15.56 -30.74
C MET A 1 2.14 16.04 -29.35
N LEU A 2 1.21 16.37 -28.43
CA LEU A 2 1.53 16.72 -27.03
C LEU A 2 0.46 16.24 -26.03
N THR A 3 -0.34 15.22 -26.39
CA THR A 3 -1.47 14.72 -25.59
C THR A 3 -1.22 13.36 -24.92
N ASP A 4 -0.11 12.69 -25.22
CA ASP A 4 0.25 11.39 -24.61
C ASP A 4 1.26 11.51 -23.44
N ALA A 5 1.80 12.70 -23.19
CA ALA A 5 2.82 12.93 -22.15
C ALA A 5 2.23 13.21 -20.76
N ALA A 6 0.92 13.39 -20.63
CA ALA A 6 0.26 13.80 -19.38
C ALA A 6 -0.26 12.62 -18.52
N CYS A 7 -0.13 11.37 -18.98
CA CYS A 7 -0.60 10.18 -18.24
C CYS A 7 0.52 9.23 -17.77
N LEU A 8 1.78 9.67 -17.82
CA LEU A 8 2.92 8.95 -17.23
C LEU A 8 3.21 9.36 -15.78
N PHE A 9 2.37 10.20 -15.19
CA PHE A 9 2.63 10.86 -13.90
C PHE A 9 1.67 10.41 -12.78
N VAL A 10 1.39 9.12 -12.65
CA VAL A 10 0.76 8.59 -11.42
C VAL A 10 1.28 7.19 -11.17
N TYR A 11 1.72 6.95 -9.92
CA TYR A 11 2.44 5.77 -9.42
C TYR A 11 3.94 5.68 -9.73
N LEU A 12 4.67 6.79 -9.53
CA LEU A 12 5.91 6.63 -8.77
C LEU A 12 5.48 6.29 -7.33
N ILE A 13 5.29 5.00 -7.06
CA ILE A 13 5.31 4.58 -5.68
C ILE A 13 6.74 4.91 -5.23
N LEU A 14 6.85 5.83 -4.27
CA LEU A 14 8.06 6.03 -3.46
C LEU A 14 8.28 4.74 -2.64
N PHE A 15 8.60 3.65 -3.34
CA PHE A 15 9.37 2.58 -2.74
C PHE A 15 10.79 3.12 -2.74
N ALA A 16 11.21 3.59 -1.56
CA ALA A 16 12.62 3.78 -1.30
C ALA A 16 13.36 2.53 -1.81
N PHE A 17 14.49 2.75 -2.47
CA PHE A 17 15.48 1.71 -2.73
C PHE A 17 15.84 1.08 -1.37
N VAL A 18 15.09 0.07 -0.92
CA VAL A 18 15.40 -0.66 0.32
C VAL A 18 16.50 -1.63 -0.05
N HIS A 19 17.72 -1.11 -0.07
CA HIS A 19 18.95 -1.82 -0.39
C HIS A 19 19.40 -2.72 0.77
N ARG A 20 18.46 -3.35 1.50
CA ARG A 20 18.78 -4.21 2.65
C ARG A 20 17.95 -5.49 2.70
N HIS A 21 18.70 -6.58 2.91
CA HIS A 21 18.37 -7.99 2.84
C HIS A 21 17.34 -8.54 3.85
N SER A 22 16.59 -7.69 4.58
CA SER A 22 15.59 -8.17 5.54
C SER A 22 14.25 -7.45 5.35
N LEU A 23 13.43 -8.03 4.48
CA LEU A 23 12.12 -7.54 4.04
C LEU A 23 10.95 -8.14 4.86
N ALA A 24 11.26 -8.76 6.01
CA ALA A 24 10.27 -9.42 6.84
C ALA A 24 9.33 -8.42 7.52
N SER A 25 8.07 -8.82 7.61
CA SER A 25 6.97 -8.11 8.27
C SER A 25 6.32 -9.03 9.28
N ILE A 26 5.78 -8.43 10.34
CA ILE A 26 5.10 -9.18 11.40
C ILE A 26 3.60 -9.00 11.19
N ILE A 27 2.86 -10.10 11.19
CA ILE A 27 1.41 -10.12 11.16
C ILE A 27 0.93 -10.33 12.59
N ARG A 28 0.09 -9.43 13.08
CA ARG A 28 -0.60 -9.61 14.36
C ARG A 28 -2.08 -9.41 14.18
N GLY A 29 -2.86 -10.35 14.69
CA GLY A 29 -4.31 -10.33 14.62
C GLY A 29 -4.94 -10.89 15.87
N GLN A 30 -6.25 -10.68 15.98
CA GLN A 30 -7.07 -11.19 17.06
C GLN A 30 -8.23 -12.01 16.49
N VAL A 31 -8.51 -13.15 17.10
CA VAL A 31 -9.65 -13.99 16.76
C VAL A 31 -10.66 -13.98 17.90
N LEU A 32 -11.89 -13.58 17.59
CA LEU A 32 -13.00 -13.52 18.53
C LEU A 32 -14.15 -14.41 18.03
N THR A 33 -15.03 -14.82 18.95
CA THR A 33 -16.33 -15.41 18.63
C THR A 33 -17.34 -14.35 18.18
N GLY A 34 -18.53 -14.77 17.73
CA GLY A 34 -19.63 -13.87 17.37
C GLY A 34 -20.10 -12.91 18.48
N ASP A 35 -19.94 -13.30 19.75
CA ASP A 35 -20.24 -12.51 20.95
C ASP A 35 -19.09 -11.59 21.39
N GLY A 36 -17.95 -11.63 20.67
CA GLY A 36 -16.78 -10.80 20.96
C GLY A 36 -15.82 -11.37 22.01
N THR A 37 -16.01 -12.63 22.44
CA THR A 37 -15.07 -13.28 23.37
C THR A 37 -13.82 -13.80 22.64
N PRO A 38 -12.60 -13.61 23.17
CA PRO A 38 -11.39 -14.10 22.52
C PRO A 38 -11.32 -15.62 22.43
N LEU A 39 -10.96 -16.13 21.26
CA LEU A 39 -10.86 -17.56 21.01
C LEU A 39 -9.44 -18.10 21.26
N ILE A 40 -9.34 -19.02 22.21
CA ILE A 40 -8.11 -19.72 22.57
C ILE A 40 -7.97 -20.99 21.71
N GLY A 41 -6.76 -21.27 21.25
CA GLY A 41 -6.44 -22.54 20.59
C GLY A 41 -6.77 -22.60 19.10
N VAL A 42 -6.91 -21.46 18.42
CA VAL A 42 -7.11 -21.38 16.96
C VAL A 42 -5.77 -21.60 16.28
N ASN A 43 -5.67 -22.61 15.41
CA ASN A 43 -4.48 -22.86 14.62
C ASN A 43 -4.49 -21.93 13.39
N VAL A 44 -3.50 -21.03 13.33
CA VAL A 44 -3.31 -20.07 12.24
C VAL A 44 -2.07 -20.45 11.45
N SER A 45 -2.25 -20.82 10.18
CA SER A 45 -1.18 -21.24 9.27
C SER A 45 -1.23 -20.51 7.94
N PHE A 46 -0.12 -20.44 7.22
CA PHE A 46 -0.10 -19.99 5.84
C PHE A 46 -0.65 -21.07 4.91
N ARG A 47 -1.57 -20.73 4.00
CA ARG A 47 -2.19 -21.70 3.08
C ARG A 47 -1.23 -22.13 1.97
N ASP A 48 -0.64 -21.14 1.31
CA ASP A 48 0.14 -21.35 0.09
C ASP A 48 1.65 -21.55 0.37
N TYR A 49 2.09 -21.26 1.61
CA TYR A 49 3.49 -21.37 2.08
C TYR A 49 3.56 -22.10 3.44
N PRO A 50 3.19 -23.39 3.52
CA PRO A 50 3.15 -24.13 4.79
C PRO A 50 4.51 -24.17 5.51
N GLU A 51 5.62 -24.04 4.78
CA GLU A 51 6.98 -23.97 5.30
C GLU A 51 7.26 -22.70 6.14
N TYR A 52 6.42 -21.67 6.05
CA TYR A 52 6.55 -20.46 6.88
C TYR A 52 6.09 -20.70 8.33
N GLY A 53 5.42 -21.83 8.59
CA GLY A 53 5.03 -22.26 9.92
C GLY A 53 3.58 -21.93 10.29
N TYR A 54 3.27 -22.17 11.56
CA TYR A 54 1.94 -21.96 12.14
C TYR A 54 2.07 -21.44 13.57
N THR A 55 0.97 -20.86 14.08
CA THR A 55 0.86 -20.41 15.47
C THR A 55 -0.51 -20.77 16.03
N VAL A 56 -0.63 -20.77 17.35
CA VAL A 56 -1.88 -21.07 18.05
C VAL A 56 -2.26 -19.88 18.93
N THR A 57 -3.51 -19.43 18.84
CA THR A 57 -3.97 -18.27 19.61
C THR A 57 -3.89 -18.49 21.12
N ARG A 58 -3.47 -17.44 21.82
CA ARG A 58 -3.32 -17.41 23.29
C ARG A 58 -4.66 -17.09 23.98
N GLN A 59 -4.63 -16.91 25.31
CA GLN A 59 -5.82 -16.61 26.12
C GLN A 59 -6.55 -15.32 25.70
N ASP A 60 -5.81 -14.35 25.17
CA ASP A 60 -6.31 -13.07 24.65
C ASP A 60 -6.81 -13.15 23.20
N GLY A 61 -6.81 -14.35 22.60
CA GLY A 61 -7.19 -14.60 21.21
C GLY A 61 -6.20 -14.05 20.18
N MET A 62 -5.03 -13.58 20.63
CA MET A 62 -4.02 -12.99 19.76
C MET A 62 -3.14 -14.06 19.11
N PHE A 63 -2.71 -13.78 17.90
CA PHE A 63 -1.69 -14.54 17.19
C PHE A 63 -0.68 -13.60 16.53
N ASP A 64 0.56 -14.08 16.44
CA ASP A 64 1.67 -13.37 15.81
C ASP A 64 2.38 -14.33 14.85
N LEU A 65 2.63 -13.88 13.62
CA LEU A 65 3.35 -14.62 12.58
C LEU A 65 4.38 -13.71 11.90
N LEU A 66 5.50 -14.28 11.49
CA LEU A 66 6.51 -13.60 10.69
C LEU A 66 6.38 -14.05 9.23
N ALA A 67 6.43 -13.10 8.30
CA ALA A 67 6.43 -13.43 6.87
C ALA A 67 7.23 -12.41 6.06
N ASN A 68 7.54 -12.74 4.82
CA ASN A 68 8.12 -11.78 3.89
C ASN A 68 7.06 -10.72 3.53
N GLY A 69 7.42 -9.44 3.65
CA GLY A 69 6.59 -8.33 3.17
C GLY A 69 6.60 -8.25 1.64
N GLY A 70 5.76 -7.38 1.08
CA GLY A 70 5.66 -7.14 -0.36
C GLY A 70 4.74 -8.09 -1.12
N ALA A 71 4.36 -9.20 -0.50
CA ALA A 71 3.46 -10.20 -1.05
C ALA A 71 2.08 -10.15 -0.38
N SER A 72 1.10 -10.74 -1.06
CA SER A 72 -0.20 -11.05 -0.48
C SER A 72 -0.19 -12.47 0.05
N LEU A 73 -0.56 -12.65 1.32
CA LEU A 73 -0.53 -13.95 1.98
C LEU A 73 -1.93 -14.37 2.43
N THR A 74 -2.25 -15.64 2.17
CA THR A 74 -3.51 -16.25 2.62
C THR A 74 -3.29 -17.02 3.93
N LEU A 75 -3.94 -16.57 5.00
CA LEU A 75 -3.95 -17.26 6.29
C LEU A 75 -5.15 -18.21 6.37
N SER A 76 -4.93 -19.42 6.88
CA SER A 76 -5.96 -20.40 7.22
C SER A 76 -6.11 -20.46 8.74
N LEU A 77 -7.34 -20.23 9.22
CA LEU A 77 -7.69 -20.27 10.63
C LEU A 77 -8.59 -21.48 10.88
N LYS A 78 -8.11 -22.42 11.71
CA LYS A 78 -8.78 -23.69 12.00
C LYS A 78 -9.04 -23.83 13.50
N ARG A 79 -10.30 -24.05 13.87
CA ARG A 79 -10.72 -24.33 15.25
C ARG A 79 -12.09 -24.99 15.27
N ASP A 80 -12.17 -26.21 15.77
CA ASP A 80 -13.47 -26.85 16.01
C ASP A 80 -14.23 -26.13 17.14
N PRO A 81 -15.58 -25.98 17.05
CA PRO A 81 -16.49 -26.48 16.00
C PRO A 81 -16.75 -25.45 14.87
N PHE A 82 -15.87 -24.47 14.66
CA PHE A 82 -16.08 -23.42 13.66
C PHE A 82 -15.58 -23.87 12.28
N PRO A 83 -16.23 -23.42 11.19
CA PRO A 83 -15.74 -23.66 9.84
C PRO A 83 -14.36 -23.04 9.65
N THR A 84 -13.52 -23.70 8.84
CA THR A 84 -12.19 -23.16 8.49
C THR A 84 -12.36 -21.86 7.71
N LEU A 85 -11.68 -20.81 8.17
CA LEU A 85 -11.73 -19.50 7.53
C LEU A 85 -10.42 -19.21 6.80
N HIS A 86 -10.53 -18.60 5.62
CA HIS A 86 -9.39 -18.09 4.86
C HIS A 86 -9.43 -16.57 4.82
N ARG A 87 -8.29 -15.93 5.09
CA ARG A 87 -8.16 -14.47 5.03
C ARG A 87 -6.88 -14.08 4.32
N THR A 88 -7.05 -13.34 3.23
CA THR A 88 -5.96 -12.82 2.41
C THR A 88 -5.59 -11.41 2.84
N VAL A 89 -4.33 -11.20 3.16
CA VAL A 89 -3.79 -9.96 3.71
C VAL A 89 -2.66 -9.47 2.82
N TRP A 90 -2.73 -8.20 2.42
CA TRP A 90 -1.61 -7.52 1.77
C TRP A 90 -0.59 -7.10 2.83
N LEU A 91 0.65 -7.57 2.73
CA LEU A 91 1.70 -7.24 3.68
C LEU A 91 2.65 -6.18 3.13
N PRO A 92 2.69 -4.97 3.72
CA PRO A 92 3.71 -4.00 3.39
C PRO A 92 5.11 -4.51 3.77
N TRP A 93 6.14 -3.92 3.17
CA TRP A 93 7.54 -4.23 3.46
C TRP A 93 7.97 -3.65 4.82
N LYS A 94 8.62 -4.45 5.67
CA LYS A 94 9.24 -3.99 6.94
C LYS A 94 8.25 -3.26 7.87
N VAL A 95 7.03 -3.80 8.00
CA VAL A 95 5.98 -3.20 8.85
C VAL A 95 5.45 -4.23 9.84
N PHE A 96 5.08 -3.73 11.02
CA PHE A 96 4.27 -4.47 11.98
C PHE A 96 2.79 -4.35 11.57
N HIS A 97 2.33 -5.26 10.73
CA HIS A 97 1.00 -5.25 10.17
C HIS A 97 -0.03 -5.74 11.19
N VAL A 98 -1.01 -4.89 11.45
CA VAL A 98 -2.16 -5.21 12.30
C VAL A 98 -3.32 -5.63 11.41
N MET A 99 -3.65 -6.91 11.48
CA MET A 99 -4.77 -7.50 10.75
C MET A 99 -6.10 -7.11 11.39
N ASP A 100 -7.13 -6.95 10.57
CA ASP A 100 -8.51 -6.77 11.06
C ASP A 100 -8.94 -7.97 11.92
N THR A 101 -9.66 -7.70 13.01
CA THR A 101 -10.17 -8.72 13.93
C THR A 101 -11.02 -9.74 13.18
N VAL A 102 -10.72 -11.03 13.39
CA VAL A 102 -11.43 -12.13 12.76
C VAL A 102 -12.53 -12.64 13.68
N MET A 103 -13.78 -12.52 13.24
CA MET A 103 -14.94 -13.08 13.94
C MET A 103 -15.23 -14.49 13.43
N MET A 104 -15.11 -15.51 14.27
CA MET A 104 -15.54 -16.87 13.96
C MET A 104 -16.98 -17.10 14.45
N LYS A 105 -17.86 -17.47 13.51
CA LYS A 105 -19.26 -17.82 13.76
C LYS A 105 -19.50 -19.26 13.34
N ARG A 106 -20.39 -19.97 14.05
CA ARG A 106 -20.73 -21.39 13.76
C ARG A 106 -21.54 -21.52 12.47
N GLU A 107 -22.35 -20.51 12.16
CA GLU A 107 -23.14 -20.42 10.94
C GLU A 107 -22.68 -19.22 10.11
N ASN A 108 -22.54 -19.42 8.80
CA ASN A 108 -22.42 -18.32 7.85
C ASN A 108 -23.79 -17.67 7.71
N ASN A 109 -24.13 -16.75 8.61
CA ASN A 109 -25.26 -15.87 8.36
C ASN A 109 -24.92 -15.04 7.12
N ASN A 110 -25.70 -15.24 6.06
CA ASN A 110 -25.67 -14.38 4.88
C ASN A 110 -25.78 -12.93 5.37
N ILE A 111 -24.75 -12.13 5.09
CA ILE A 111 -24.81 -10.69 5.29
C ILE A 111 -26.02 -10.23 4.47
N PRO A 112 -27.03 -9.57 5.06
CA PRO A 112 -28.17 -9.09 4.29
C PRO A 112 -27.67 -8.16 3.18
N SER A 113 -28.26 -8.28 1.98
CA SER A 113 -27.97 -7.43 0.84
C SER A 113 -28.41 -5.99 1.16
N CYS A 114 -27.51 -5.23 1.77
CA CYS A 114 -27.67 -3.80 1.98
C CYS A 114 -27.25 -3.05 0.72
N HIS A 115 -28.11 -2.17 0.22
CA HIS A 115 -27.73 -1.20 -0.81
C HIS A 115 -27.04 0.01 -0.17
N LEU A 116 -25.71 0.07 -0.24
CA LEU A 116 -24.88 1.16 0.32
C LEU A 116 -24.88 2.45 -0.53
N ILE A 117 -25.80 2.57 -1.48
CA ILE A 117 -25.77 3.61 -2.53
C ILE A 117 -26.16 4.96 -1.93
N GLY A 118 -25.44 6.02 -2.30
CA GLY A 118 -25.77 7.37 -1.86
C GLY A 118 -25.39 7.70 -0.41
N LEU A 119 -24.86 6.73 0.34
CA LEU A 119 -24.40 6.96 1.70
C LEU A 119 -23.11 7.77 1.71
N VAL A 120 -23.05 8.75 2.61
CA VAL A 120 -21.89 9.63 2.78
C VAL A 120 -20.76 8.83 3.42
N ARG A 121 -19.58 8.84 2.79
CA ARG A 121 -18.39 8.20 3.36
C ARG A 121 -17.76 9.08 4.44
N PRO A 122 -17.14 8.48 5.47
CA PRO A 122 -16.38 9.24 6.46
C PRO A 122 -15.23 10.00 5.79
N SER A 123 -15.08 11.28 6.13
CA SER A 123 -14.00 12.16 5.66
C SER A 123 -13.20 12.70 6.86
N PRO A 124 -12.47 11.83 7.57
CA PRO A 124 -11.85 12.22 8.84
C PRO A 124 -10.68 13.19 8.63
N LEU A 125 -10.57 14.18 9.51
CA LEU A 125 -9.41 15.06 9.59
C LEU A 125 -8.51 14.57 10.73
N ILE A 126 -7.27 14.25 10.39
CA ILE A 126 -6.29 13.70 11.33
C ILE A 126 -5.18 14.73 11.54
N LEU A 127 -4.94 15.07 12.81
CA LEU A 127 -3.92 16.00 13.24
C LEU A 127 -2.98 15.27 14.20
N ALA A 128 -1.75 15.02 13.74
CA ALA A 128 -0.68 14.49 14.59
C ALA A 128 0.06 15.64 15.29
N SER A 129 0.57 15.38 16.49
CA SER A 129 1.47 16.31 17.20
C SER A 129 2.68 16.65 16.32
N PRO A 130 3.13 17.92 16.31
CA PRO A 130 4.31 18.31 15.53
C PRO A 130 5.54 17.53 15.99
N LEU A 131 6.45 17.28 15.04
CA LEU A 131 7.75 16.68 15.34
C LEU A 131 8.59 17.67 16.15
N SER A 132 9.43 17.15 17.05
CA SER A 132 10.35 17.98 17.84
C SER A 132 11.53 18.49 17.00
N THR A 133 11.27 19.42 16.09
CA THR A 133 12.25 20.06 15.20
C THR A 133 12.76 21.40 15.73
N PHE A 134 11.93 22.10 16.51
CA PHE A 134 12.28 23.38 17.09
C PHE A 134 13.27 23.17 18.24
N TYR A 135 14.24 24.06 18.35
CA TYR A 135 15.26 24.04 19.37
C TYR A 135 15.68 25.48 19.70
N ARG A 136 16.49 25.61 20.75
CA ARG A 136 16.98 26.89 21.25
C ARG A 136 18.32 27.18 20.59
N SER A 137 18.48 28.35 19.99
CA SER A 137 19.70 28.72 19.26
C SER A 137 20.74 29.39 20.16
N SER A 138 20.31 30.14 21.19
CA SER A 138 21.21 30.84 22.11
C SER A 138 20.85 30.62 23.59
N PRO A 139 21.84 30.57 24.51
CA PRO A 139 21.60 30.57 25.96
C PRO A 139 20.94 31.84 26.51
N LYS A 140 20.72 32.87 25.68
CA LYS A 140 19.94 34.06 26.05
C LYS A 140 18.45 33.91 25.80
N ASP A 141 18.07 32.98 24.92
CA ASP A 141 16.68 32.74 24.55
C ASP A 141 15.95 32.03 25.68
N SER A 142 14.62 32.04 25.67
CA SER A 142 13.83 31.28 26.63
C SER A 142 14.09 29.77 26.50
N PRO A 143 14.18 29.01 27.60
CA PRO A 143 14.25 27.55 27.56
C PRO A 143 12.93 26.90 27.11
N ILE A 144 11.86 27.68 26.95
CA ILE A 144 10.52 27.20 26.56
C ILE A 144 10.40 27.25 25.03
N ILE A 145 10.09 26.11 24.41
CA ILE A 145 9.77 25.97 22.99
C ILE A 145 8.24 25.86 22.84
N PRO A 146 7.54 26.92 22.40
CA PRO A 146 6.07 26.98 22.47
C PRO A 146 5.34 25.97 21.58
N GLU A 147 5.80 25.77 20.34
CA GLU A 147 5.10 24.99 19.32
C GLU A 147 5.00 23.51 19.67
N THR A 148 6.05 22.96 20.27
CA THR A 148 6.14 21.56 20.71
C THR A 148 5.95 21.42 22.22
N GLN A 149 5.81 22.51 22.96
CA GLN A 149 5.73 22.52 24.42
C GLN A 149 6.91 21.78 25.08
N VAL A 150 8.11 22.01 24.53
CA VAL A 150 9.35 21.35 24.98
C VAL A 150 10.17 22.30 25.86
N LEU A 151 10.76 21.75 26.91
CA LEU A 151 11.73 22.44 27.75
C LEU A 151 13.15 22.08 27.27
N HIS A 152 13.97 23.10 27.01
CA HIS A 152 15.35 22.97 26.57
C HIS A 152 16.29 23.72 27.52
N GLU A 153 16.98 22.95 28.37
CA GLU A 153 17.90 23.45 29.38
C GLU A 153 19.36 23.14 29.06
N GLU A 154 20.26 23.99 29.52
CA GLU A 154 21.69 23.90 29.24
C GLU A 154 22.52 24.29 30.46
N VAL A 155 23.52 23.48 30.81
CA VAL A 155 24.44 23.70 31.94
C VAL A 155 25.87 23.55 31.46
N ALA A 156 26.68 24.60 31.59
CA ALA A 156 28.09 24.54 31.22
C ALA A 156 28.89 23.67 32.19
N ILE A 157 29.84 22.89 31.67
CA ILE A 157 30.78 22.09 32.47
C ILE A 157 32.02 22.94 32.76
N PRO A 158 32.31 23.33 34.01
CA PRO A 158 33.48 24.14 34.33
C PRO A 158 34.78 23.43 33.92
N GLY A 159 35.68 24.16 33.25
CA GLY A 159 36.95 23.62 32.77
C GLY A 159 36.88 22.91 31.41
N SER A 160 35.72 22.97 30.73
CA SER A 160 35.53 22.46 29.37
C SER A 160 34.71 23.46 28.53
N ASP A 161 34.82 23.33 27.21
CA ASP A 161 33.95 24.03 26.25
C ASP A 161 32.65 23.25 25.96
N LEU A 162 32.37 22.21 26.75
CA LEU A 162 31.21 21.35 26.61
C LEU A 162 30.07 21.78 27.54
N ASN A 163 28.85 21.66 27.05
CA ASN A 163 27.64 21.90 27.82
C ASN A 163 26.80 20.63 27.96
N LEU A 164 26.19 20.43 29.13
CA LEU A 164 25.14 19.45 29.35
C LEU A 164 23.81 20.03 28.88
N VAL A 165 23.14 19.34 27.97
CA VAL A 165 21.88 19.76 27.36
C VAL A 165 20.77 18.77 27.73
N TYR A 166 19.63 19.30 28.17
CA TYR A 166 18.41 18.56 28.46
C TYR A 166 17.29 19.01 27.54
N LEU A 167 16.57 18.05 26.97
CA LEU A 167 15.41 18.29 26.09
C LEU A 167 14.24 17.41 26.51
N SER A 168 13.12 18.02 26.93
CA SER A 168 12.00 17.24 27.49
C SER A 168 11.34 16.29 26.49
N SER A 169 11.44 16.54 25.18
CA SER A 169 10.91 15.66 24.12
C SER A 169 11.54 14.27 24.12
N ARG A 170 12.78 14.16 24.62
CA ARG A 170 13.59 12.93 24.70
C ARG A 170 13.21 12.03 25.87
N THR A 171 12.27 12.46 26.69
CA THR A 171 11.78 11.67 27.83
C THR A 171 10.64 10.74 27.43
N SER A 172 10.40 9.70 28.25
CA SER A 172 9.24 8.81 28.09
C SER A 172 7.91 9.49 28.43
N GLY A 173 7.94 10.59 29.20
CA GLY A 173 6.75 11.35 29.57
C GLY A 173 6.17 12.17 28.40
N TYR A 174 7.02 12.56 27.45
CA TYR A 174 6.58 13.27 26.25
C TYR A 174 5.94 12.30 25.26
N LYS A 175 4.61 12.31 25.18
CA LYS A 175 3.82 11.36 24.37
C LYS A 175 3.28 12.02 23.10
N PRO A 176 3.45 11.41 21.92
CA PRO A 176 2.82 11.88 20.70
C PRO A 176 1.30 11.70 20.79
N ILE A 177 0.59 12.68 20.23
CA ILE A 177 -0.87 12.77 20.26
C ILE A 177 -1.40 12.76 18.83
N LEU A 178 -2.50 12.06 18.62
CA LEU A 178 -3.21 11.99 17.35
C LEU A 178 -4.68 12.37 17.57
N LYS A 179 -5.05 13.57 17.15
CA LYS A 179 -6.44 14.04 17.20
C LYS A 179 -7.15 13.68 15.89
N VAL A 180 -8.24 12.93 16.01
CA VAL A 180 -9.06 12.46 14.89
C VAL A 180 -10.43 13.13 14.99
N LEU A 181 -10.72 14.03 14.07
CA LEU A 181 -12.07 14.57 13.86
C LEU A 181 -12.80 13.60 12.93
N MET A 182 -13.85 12.97 13.43
CA MET A 182 -14.54 11.88 12.76
C MET A 182 -15.83 12.32 12.08
N THR A 183 -16.55 13.29 12.65
CA THR A 183 -17.75 13.88 12.07
C THR A 183 -17.61 15.40 11.96
N GLN A 184 -18.45 16.01 11.11
CA GLN A 184 -18.55 17.46 10.95
C GLN A 184 -19.75 17.98 11.76
N GLU A 185 -19.98 19.29 11.72
CA GLU A 185 -21.14 19.96 12.34
C GLU A 185 -22.48 19.37 11.87
N ARG A 186 -22.59 19.04 10.57
CA ARG A 186 -23.79 18.40 9.98
C ARG A 186 -23.58 16.90 9.82
N LEU A 187 -24.45 16.12 10.45
CA LEU A 187 -24.43 14.66 10.35
C LEU A 187 -25.18 14.16 9.11
N PRO A 188 -24.68 13.13 8.43
CA PRO A 188 -25.45 12.39 7.43
C PRO A 188 -26.71 11.79 8.04
N PHE A 189 -27.82 11.84 7.30
CA PHE A 189 -29.08 11.25 7.72
C PHE A 189 -28.94 9.73 7.95
N GLY A 190 -29.49 9.24 9.06
CA GLY A 190 -29.46 7.81 9.41
C GLY A 190 -28.12 7.29 9.94
N LEU A 191 -27.12 8.16 10.19
CA LEU A 191 -25.88 7.73 10.83
C LEU A 191 -26.11 7.43 12.31
N MET A 192 -25.87 6.19 12.72
CA MET A 192 -26.17 5.71 14.08
C MET A 192 -24.91 5.63 14.95
N LYS A 193 -23.83 5.02 14.42
CA LYS A 193 -22.56 4.84 15.15
C LYS A 193 -21.36 5.20 14.29
N VAL A 194 -20.31 5.64 14.98
CA VAL A 194 -19.00 5.93 14.41
C VAL A 194 -17.97 5.06 15.10
N HIS A 195 -17.20 4.31 14.30
CA HIS A 195 -16.15 3.41 14.77
C HIS A 195 -14.79 4.01 14.49
N LEU A 196 -13.89 3.94 15.47
CA LEU A 196 -12.51 4.36 15.34
C LEU A 196 -11.60 3.16 15.58
N LYS A 197 -10.66 2.94 14.66
CA LYS A 197 -9.53 2.04 14.84
C LYS A 197 -8.23 2.80 14.62
N VAL A 198 -7.27 2.63 15.50
CA VAL A 198 -5.92 3.17 15.35
C VAL A 198 -4.91 2.05 15.52
N ALA A 199 -4.14 1.77 14.46
CA ALA A 199 -3.10 0.76 14.46
C ALA A 199 -1.71 1.41 14.39
N VAL A 200 -0.86 1.13 15.37
CA VAL A 200 0.52 1.65 15.45
C VAL A 200 1.44 0.57 16.00
N MET A 201 2.49 0.19 15.24
CA MET A 201 3.52 -0.76 15.68
C MET A 201 2.97 -2.03 16.34
N GLY A 202 2.01 -2.68 15.68
CA GLY A 202 1.36 -3.91 16.16
C GLY A 202 0.23 -3.70 17.18
N ARG A 203 0.11 -2.51 17.79
CA ARG A 203 -1.00 -2.20 18.71
C ARG A 203 -2.26 -1.84 17.92
N LEU A 204 -3.39 -2.34 18.38
CA LEU A 204 -4.71 -2.03 17.82
C LEU A 204 -5.59 -1.40 18.90
N PHE A 205 -5.89 -0.13 18.73
CA PHE A 205 -6.89 0.56 19.53
C PHE A 205 -8.21 0.57 18.78
N GLN A 206 -9.32 0.21 19.44
CA GLN A 206 -10.66 0.23 18.86
C GLN A 206 -11.62 0.93 19.81
N LYS A 207 -12.52 1.76 19.26
CA LYS A 207 -13.58 2.41 20.03
C LYS A 207 -14.80 2.63 19.14
N SER A 208 -15.98 2.29 19.65
CA SER A 208 -17.26 2.62 19.03
C SER A 208 -17.92 3.76 19.81
N LEU A 209 -18.50 4.71 19.09
CA LEU A 209 -19.12 5.90 19.64
C LEU A 209 -20.49 6.12 18.96
N PRO A 210 -21.52 6.60 19.68
CA PRO A 210 -22.74 7.08 19.05
C PRO A 210 -22.46 8.29 18.15
N ALA A 211 -23.27 8.48 17.11
CA ALA A 211 -23.12 9.60 16.19
C ALA A 211 -23.49 10.94 16.87
N PHE A 212 -22.54 11.88 16.87
CA PHE A 212 -22.71 13.24 17.37
C PHE A 212 -22.02 14.25 16.44
N PRO A 213 -22.51 15.50 16.34
CA PRO A 213 -21.83 16.54 15.57
C PRO A 213 -20.47 16.88 16.18
N ASP A 214 -19.50 17.24 15.34
CA ASP A 214 -18.12 17.60 15.72
C ASP A 214 -17.41 16.56 16.63
N LEU A 215 -17.73 15.29 16.43
CA LEU A 215 -17.18 14.19 17.19
C LEU A 215 -15.68 14.06 16.89
N SER A 216 -14.87 14.23 17.93
CA SER A 216 -13.43 14.04 17.85
C SER A 216 -12.91 13.15 18.96
N TYR A 217 -11.82 12.44 18.67
CA TYR A 217 -11.13 11.60 19.64
C TYR A 217 -9.64 11.88 19.62
N THR A 218 -9.03 11.92 20.81
CA THR A 218 -7.58 12.14 20.96
C THR A 218 -6.93 10.83 21.40
N PHE A 219 -6.17 10.24 20.49
CA PHE A 219 -5.37 9.05 20.76
C PHE A 219 -3.98 9.46 21.25
N VAL A 220 -3.49 8.79 22.30
CA VAL A 220 -2.17 9.03 22.89
C VAL A 220 -1.36 7.75 22.75
N TRP A 221 -0.18 7.84 22.14
CA TRP A 221 0.73 6.70 22.00
C TRP A 221 1.89 6.82 22.99
N ASP A 222 2.28 5.71 23.60
CA ASP A 222 3.36 5.62 24.59
C ASP A 222 4.74 5.35 23.96
N LYS A 223 4.85 5.47 22.63
CA LYS A 223 6.05 5.19 21.84
C LYS A 223 6.54 3.73 21.94
N THR A 224 5.64 2.80 22.28
CA THR A 224 5.98 1.36 22.37
C THR A 224 5.22 0.51 21.37
N ASP A 225 5.79 -0.64 21.04
CA ASP A 225 5.16 -1.65 20.18
C ASP A 225 4.18 -2.54 20.95
N ALA A 226 3.60 -3.54 20.26
CA ALA A 226 2.68 -4.50 20.85
C ALA A 226 3.27 -5.36 21.97
N TYR A 227 4.60 -5.42 22.10
CA TYR A 227 5.32 -6.20 23.10
C TYR A 227 5.93 -5.31 24.19
N ASN A 228 5.49 -4.06 24.28
CA ASN A 228 5.98 -3.04 25.21
C ASN A 228 7.48 -2.70 25.05
N GLN A 229 8.04 -2.93 23.86
CA GLN A 229 9.39 -2.50 23.52
C GLN A 229 9.37 -1.06 23.01
N LYS A 230 10.44 -0.30 23.29
CA LYS A 230 10.58 1.09 22.83
C LYS A 230 10.74 1.14 21.31
N VAL A 231 9.94 1.97 20.66
CA VAL A 231 10.05 2.23 19.21
C VAL A 231 10.73 3.57 19.00
N TYR A 232 11.83 3.57 18.24
CA TYR A 232 12.65 4.76 17.98
C TYR A 232 12.32 5.40 16.63
N GLY A 233 12.52 6.71 16.53
CA GLY A 233 12.43 7.47 15.28
C GLY A 233 11.00 7.81 14.85
N LEU A 234 10.57 7.39 13.66
CA LEU A 234 9.24 7.70 13.11
C LEU A 234 8.42 6.42 12.97
N SER A 235 7.12 6.53 13.20
CA SER A 235 6.18 5.41 13.09
C SER A 235 4.94 5.82 12.31
N GLU A 236 4.50 4.95 11.40
CA GLU A 236 3.27 5.17 10.65
C GLU A 236 2.08 4.58 11.44
N ALA A 237 1.07 5.43 11.67
CA ALA A 237 -0.19 5.09 12.28
C ALA A 237 -1.27 4.96 11.20
N ILE A 238 -2.00 3.85 11.21
CA ILE A 238 -3.16 3.64 10.33
C ILE A 238 -4.42 3.92 11.12
N VAL A 239 -5.13 4.98 10.75
CA VAL A 239 -6.40 5.38 11.35
C VAL A 239 -7.53 4.93 10.42
N SER A 240 -8.46 4.14 10.93
CA SER A 240 -9.67 3.74 10.21
C SER A 240 -10.89 4.32 10.89
N VAL A 241 -11.70 5.09 10.16
CA VAL A 241 -12.98 5.63 10.65
C VAL A 241 -14.10 4.94 9.89
N GLY A 242 -15.05 4.37 10.63
CA GLY A 242 -16.16 3.60 10.12
C GLY A 242 -17.50 4.27 10.42
N TYR A 243 -18.37 4.40 9.43
CA TYR A 243 -19.76 4.85 9.62
C TYR A 243 -20.72 3.67 9.54
N GLU A 244 -21.58 3.53 10.56
CA GLU A 244 -22.64 2.53 10.63
C GLU A 244 -24.01 3.24 10.58
N TYR A 245 -24.82 2.89 9.58
CA TYR A 245 -26.11 3.50 9.31
C TYR A 245 -27.26 2.63 9.83
N GLU A 246 -28.36 3.26 10.23
CA GLU A 246 -29.58 2.58 10.67
C GLU A 246 -30.21 1.74 9.55
N SER A 247 -30.06 2.17 8.29
CA SER A 247 -30.56 1.43 7.13
C SER A 247 -29.86 0.09 6.91
N CYS A 248 -28.65 -0.07 7.42
CA CYS A 248 -27.81 -1.25 7.19
C CYS A 248 -26.99 -1.61 8.42
N LEU A 249 -27.66 -2.28 9.35
CA LEU A 249 -27.03 -2.88 10.51
C LEU A 249 -25.97 -3.90 10.06
N ASP A 250 -24.88 -3.99 10.82
CA ASP A 250 -23.72 -4.86 10.59
C ASP A 250 -22.82 -4.55 9.37
N VAL A 251 -23.14 -3.52 8.58
CA VAL A 251 -22.26 -3.03 7.50
C VAL A 251 -21.68 -1.67 7.86
N ILE A 252 -20.34 -1.61 7.89
CA ILE A 252 -19.61 -0.40 8.27
C ILE A 252 -18.84 0.12 7.06
N LEU A 253 -19.09 1.38 6.70
CA LEU A 253 -18.35 2.09 5.67
C LEU A 253 -17.03 2.60 6.22
N TRP A 254 -15.93 1.92 5.92
CA TRP A 254 -14.59 2.26 6.40
C TRP A 254 -13.84 3.19 5.46
N GLU A 255 -13.21 4.22 6.02
CA GLU A 255 -12.18 5.04 5.38
C GLU A 255 -10.87 4.87 6.16
N LYS A 256 -9.78 4.56 5.46
CA LYS A 256 -8.44 4.40 6.04
C LYS A 256 -7.56 5.60 5.69
N ARG A 257 -6.80 6.09 6.65
CA ARG A 257 -5.83 7.18 6.50
C ARG A 257 -4.55 6.85 7.26
N THR A 258 -3.44 7.43 6.83
CA THR A 258 -2.16 7.27 7.51
C THR A 258 -1.69 8.59 8.12
N ALA A 259 -0.97 8.49 9.23
CA ALA A 259 -0.35 9.62 9.92
C ALA A 259 1.03 9.21 10.45
N ILE A 260 1.96 10.17 10.54
CA ILE A 260 3.29 9.93 11.09
C ILE A 260 3.29 10.36 12.55
N LEU A 261 3.80 9.50 13.43
CA LEU A 261 4.00 9.76 14.85
C LEU A 261 5.49 9.66 15.20
N GLN A 262 5.94 10.53 16.10
CA GLN A 262 7.31 10.49 16.61
C GLN A 262 7.45 9.46 17.73
N GLY A 263 8.38 8.52 17.58
CA GLY A 263 8.77 7.55 18.59
C GLY A 263 9.75 8.13 19.62
N TYR A 264 10.52 7.25 20.25
CA TYR A 264 11.64 7.62 21.10
C TYR A 264 12.78 8.27 20.28
N GLU A 265 13.38 9.29 20.85
CA GLU A 265 14.63 9.88 20.35
C GLU A 265 15.82 9.08 20.91
N LEU A 266 16.91 8.96 20.15
CA LEU A 266 18.11 8.29 20.64
C LEU A 266 18.88 9.19 21.60
N ASP A 267 19.42 8.60 22.67
CA ASP A 267 20.35 9.25 23.58
C ASP A 267 21.78 8.85 23.19
N ALA A 268 22.61 9.83 22.85
CA ALA A 268 24.01 9.62 22.49
C ALA A 268 24.89 9.40 23.73
N SER A 269 24.66 10.19 24.78
CA SER A 269 25.60 10.36 25.90
C SER A 269 25.29 9.46 27.09
N ASN A 270 24.03 9.00 27.24
CA ASN A 270 23.58 8.15 28.35
C ASN A 270 23.92 8.76 29.74
N MET A 271 23.73 10.08 29.88
CA MET A 271 24.01 10.82 31.12
C MET A 271 22.72 11.19 31.86
N GLY A 272 21.89 10.18 32.16
CA GLY A 272 20.67 10.38 32.94
C GLY A 272 19.64 11.29 32.26
N GLY A 273 19.54 11.24 30.94
CA GLY A 273 18.64 12.08 30.13
C GLY A 273 19.25 13.40 29.65
N TRP A 274 20.51 13.67 30.02
CA TRP A 274 21.30 14.78 29.49
C TRP A 274 22.27 14.30 28.40
N MET A 275 22.70 15.23 27.56
CA MET A 275 23.71 15.00 26.52
C MET A 275 24.80 16.05 26.52
N LEU A 276 25.93 15.75 25.87
CA LEU A 276 26.93 16.76 25.56
C LEU A 276 26.54 17.47 24.28
N ASP A 277 26.59 18.79 24.26
CA ASP A 277 26.24 19.64 23.13
C ASP A 277 26.93 19.22 21.81
N LYS A 278 28.20 18.79 21.87
CA LYS A 278 29.00 18.31 20.71
C LYS A 278 28.86 16.82 20.40
N HIS A 279 28.20 16.01 21.23
CA HIS A 279 28.03 14.58 20.99
C HIS A 279 26.70 14.31 20.28
N HIS A 280 26.73 13.59 19.15
CA HIS A 280 25.56 13.42 18.28
C HIS A 280 25.34 11.94 17.98
N VAL A 281 24.11 11.56 17.65
CA VAL A 281 23.77 10.19 17.24
C VAL A 281 22.87 10.20 16.00
N LEU A 282 23.17 9.30 15.07
CA LEU A 282 22.41 9.11 13.83
C LEU A 282 21.56 7.84 13.94
N ASP A 283 20.24 8.00 13.84
CA ASP A 283 19.33 6.89 13.57
C ASP A 283 19.36 6.57 12.08
N ILE A 284 20.13 5.55 11.73
CA ILE A 284 20.31 5.08 10.35
C ILE A 284 19.01 4.53 9.78
N GLN A 285 18.15 3.91 10.60
CA GLN A 285 16.95 3.23 10.11
C GLN A 285 15.86 4.23 9.73
N ASN A 286 15.69 5.27 10.54
CA ASN A 286 14.68 6.30 10.32
C ASN A 286 15.23 7.55 9.61
N GLY A 287 16.55 7.65 9.43
CA GLY A 287 17.19 8.80 8.80
C GLY A 287 17.04 10.07 9.63
N ILE A 288 17.36 10.01 10.93
CA ILE A 288 17.25 11.15 11.85
C ILE A 288 18.59 11.39 12.53
N LEU A 289 19.10 12.61 12.45
CA LEU A 289 20.27 13.05 13.19
C LEU A 289 19.80 13.78 14.46
N TYR A 290 20.11 13.20 15.62
CA TYR A 290 19.89 13.81 16.93
C TYR A 290 21.20 14.48 17.36
N LYS A 291 21.25 15.81 17.31
CA LYS A 291 22.41 16.56 17.82
C LYS A 291 22.31 16.70 19.33
N GLY A 292 23.48 16.82 19.95
CA GLY A 292 23.67 17.01 21.38
C GLY A 292 23.17 18.37 21.86
N SER A 293 23.20 19.37 20.97
CA SER A 293 22.66 20.72 21.19
C SER A 293 21.13 20.79 21.26
N GLY A 294 20.42 19.66 21.21
CA GLY A 294 18.96 19.61 21.19
C GLY A 294 18.32 19.73 19.79
N GLU A 295 19.09 20.07 18.76
CA GLU A 295 18.59 20.12 17.38
C GLU A 295 18.36 18.70 16.82
N ASN A 296 17.16 18.48 16.26
CA ASN A 296 16.81 17.24 15.58
C ASN A 296 16.62 17.48 14.08
N GLN A 297 17.38 16.76 13.25
CA GLN A 297 17.27 16.85 11.79
C GLN A 297 16.68 15.56 11.21
N PHE A 298 15.46 15.64 10.71
CA PHE A 298 14.76 14.54 10.06
C PHE A 298 15.14 14.48 8.57
N ILE A 299 16.26 13.83 8.27
CA ILE A 299 16.81 13.70 6.91
C ILE A 299 15.80 13.01 5.98
N SER A 300 15.03 12.05 6.51
CA SER A 300 13.96 11.36 5.77
C SER A 300 12.82 12.27 5.28
N LEU A 301 12.68 13.47 5.85
CA LEU A 301 11.65 14.45 5.49
C LEU A 301 12.19 15.62 4.66
N GLN A 302 13.48 15.61 4.34
CA GLN A 302 14.09 16.58 3.42
C GLN A 302 13.61 16.34 1.98
N PRO A 303 13.81 17.30 1.06
CA PRO A 303 13.43 17.14 -0.34
C PRO A 303 13.98 15.85 -0.95
N PRO A 304 13.17 15.10 -1.72
CA PRO A 304 13.57 13.82 -2.26
C PRO A 304 14.74 13.97 -3.25
N VAL A 305 15.67 13.03 -3.21
CA VAL A 305 16.84 12.99 -4.11
C VAL A 305 16.53 12.10 -5.30
N ILE A 306 16.75 12.61 -6.51
CA ILE A 306 16.65 11.85 -7.75
C ILE A 306 18.02 11.27 -8.13
N SER A 307 18.06 9.99 -8.51
CA SER A 307 19.29 9.33 -8.98
C SER A 307 19.00 8.35 -10.11
N THR A 308 20.01 8.08 -10.94
CA THR A 308 19.91 7.16 -12.07
C THR A 308 20.24 5.74 -11.61
N VAL A 309 19.25 4.86 -11.69
CA VAL A 309 19.39 3.42 -11.34
C VAL A 309 19.89 2.60 -12.53
N MET A 310 19.46 2.97 -13.74
CA MET A 310 19.76 2.25 -14.97
C MET A 310 19.73 3.23 -16.16
N GLY A 311 20.57 2.98 -17.17
CA GLY A 311 20.72 3.88 -18.31
C GLY A 311 21.93 4.81 -18.20
N ASN A 312 22.37 5.31 -19.36
CA ASN A 312 23.45 6.30 -19.50
C ASN A 312 23.12 7.38 -20.55
N GLY A 313 21.84 7.50 -20.94
CA GLY A 313 21.38 8.42 -21.98
C GLY A 313 21.66 7.98 -23.43
N ARG A 314 22.39 6.86 -23.65
CA ARG A 314 22.65 6.33 -25.00
C ARG A 314 21.80 5.09 -25.29
N ARG A 315 21.28 5.02 -26.51
CA ARG A 315 20.48 3.88 -26.99
C ARG A 315 21.36 2.64 -27.17
N ARG A 316 20.88 1.48 -26.75
CA ARG A 316 21.48 0.17 -27.08
C ARG A 316 21.07 -0.30 -28.49
N SER A 317 21.78 -1.31 -29.01
CA SER A 317 21.33 -2.06 -30.19
C SER A 317 20.13 -2.96 -29.86
N ILE A 318 19.35 -3.31 -30.89
CA ILE A 318 18.15 -4.16 -30.75
C ILE A 318 18.50 -5.55 -30.18
N SER A 319 19.67 -6.10 -30.55
CA SER A 319 20.17 -7.42 -30.17
C SER A 319 20.68 -7.56 -28.73
N CYS A 320 20.84 -6.45 -28.00
CA CYS A 320 21.17 -6.46 -26.57
C CYS A 320 22.41 -7.33 -26.14
N PRO A 321 23.56 -7.29 -26.83
CA PRO A 321 24.65 -8.28 -26.64
C PRO A 321 25.33 -8.25 -25.26
N SER A 322 25.25 -7.14 -24.53
CA SER A 322 25.86 -6.98 -23.19
C SER A 322 24.87 -6.40 -22.18
N CYS A 323 23.62 -6.86 -22.27
CA CYS A 323 22.53 -6.37 -21.42
C CYS A 323 22.48 -7.03 -20.03
N ASN A 324 23.11 -8.18 -19.87
CA ASN A 324 23.23 -8.86 -18.58
C ASN A 324 24.49 -8.37 -17.86
N GLY A 325 24.37 -7.96 -16.60
CA GLY A 325 25.49 -7.37 -15.85
C GLY A 325 24.99 -6.33 -14.85
N GLN A 326 25.79 -5.31 -14.55
CA GLN A 326 25.37 -4.24 -13.63
C GLN A 326 24.29 -3.34 -14.26
N ALA A 327 23.36 -2.83 -13.46
CA ALA A 327 22.28 -1.95 -13.92
C ALA A 327 22.77 -0.52 -14.19
N LEU A 328 23.61 0.00 -13.29
CA LEU A 328 24.12 1.35 -13.35
C LEU A 328 24.90 1.56 -14.65
N GLY A 329 24.51 2.56 -15.44
CA GLY A 329 25.14 2.88 -16.72
C GLY A 329 24.84 1.89 -17.85
N ASN A 330 24.04 0.84 -17.62
CA ASN A 330 23.67 -0.13 -18.64
C ASN A 330 22.71 0.50 -19.66
N LYS A 331 23.01 0.36 -20.95
CA LYS A 331 22.26 1.04 -22.01
C LYS A 331 20.83 0.51 -22.08
N LEU A 332 19.89 1.43 -22.26
CA LEU A 332 18.46 1.16 -22.51
C LEU A 332 18.12 1.55 -23.95
N LEU A 333 17.04 1.02 -24.49
CA LEU A 333 16.52 1.38 -25.80
C LEU A 333 15.35 2.37 -25.65
N ALA A 334 14.28 1.95 -24.99
CA ALA A 334 13.12 2.77 -24.65
C ALA A 334 12.34 2.10 -23.50
N PRO A 335 12.51 2.53 -22.25
CA PRO A 335 11.73 2.02 -21.12
C PRO A 335 10.27 2.50 -21.24
N LEU A 336 9.34 1.56 -21.42
CA LEU A 336 7.91 1.82 -21.62
C LEU A 336 7.06 1.48 -20.40
N ALA A 337 7.47 0.47 -19.64
CA ALA A 337 6.71 -0.05 -18.51
C ALA A 337 7.64 -0.46 -17.37
N LEU A 338 7.13 -0.34 -16.14
CA LEU A 338 7.82 -0.72 -14.92
C LEU A 338 6.88 -1.55 -14.03
N ALA A 339 7.40 -2.57 -13.37
CA ALA A 339 6.67 -3.33 -12.34
C ALA A 339 7.63 -3.82 -11.25
N TRP A 340 7.16 -3.84 -10.00
CA TRP A 340 7.94 -4.33 -8.86
C TRP A 340 7.61 -5.80 -8.57
N GLY A 341 8.62 -6.63 -8.39
CA GLY A 341 8.47 -8.01 -7.94
C GLY A 341 8.29 -8.12 -6.42
N ILE A 342 7.69 -9.24 -5.98
CA ILE A 342 7.55 -9.60 -4.55
C ILE A 342 8.89 -9.91 -3.86
N ASP A 343 9.99 -9.96 -4.62
CA ASP A 343 11.35 -10.13 -4.14
C ASP A 343 12.12 -8.80 -4.07
N GLY A 344 11.47 -7.68 -4.39
CA GLY A 344 12.09 -6.36 -4.49
C GLY A 344 12.83 -6.11 -5.80
N SER A 345 12.76 -7.02 -6.78
CA SER A 345 13.29 -6.77 -8.14
C SER A 345 12.44 -5.74 -8.89
N LEU A 346 13.08 -4.96 -9.76
CA LEU A 346 12.39 -4.06 -10.69
C LEU A 346 12.39 -4.67 -12.09
N TYR A 347 11.20 -4.93 -12.64
CA TYR A 347 11.01 -5.30 -14.03
C TYR A 347 10.91 -4.05 -14.89
N VAL A 348 11.78 -3.96 -15.89
CA VAL A 348 11.88 -2.86 -16.84
C VAL A 348 11.49 -3.38 -18.22
N GLY A 349 10.39 -2.89 -18.75
CA GLY A 349 9.98 -3.08 -20.14
C GLY A 349 10.78 -2.17 -21.06
N ASP A 350 11.96 -2.61 -21.47
CA ASP A 350 12.88 -1.88 -22.33
C ASP A 350 12.62 -2.21 -23.81
N PHE A 351 11.46 -1.77 -24.30
CA PHE A 351 10.98 -2.00 -25.66
C PHE A 351 10.90 -3.50 -26.01
N ASN A 352 11.84 -4.03 -26.80
CA ASN A 352 11.82 -5.43 -27.22
C ASN A 352 12.29 -6.41 -26.14
N TYR A 353 12.89 -5.94 -25.04
CA TYR A 353 13.31 -6.80 -23.94
C TYR A 353 12.63 -6.40 -22.64
N ILE A 354 12.15 -7.39 -21.91
CA ILE A 354 11.80 -7.23 -20.50
C ILE A 354 13.02 -7.66 -19.68
N ARG A 355 13.52 -6.73 -18.86
CA ARG A 355 14.75 -6.88 -18.09
C ARG A 355 14.42 -6.81 -16.61
N ARG A 356 14.95 -7.73 -15.83
CA ARG A 356 14.81 -7.75 -14.37
C ARG A 356 16.07 -7.18 -13.74
N VAL A 357 15.90 -6.15 -12.94
CA VAL A 357 16.94 -5.54 -12.10
C VAL A 357 16.77 -6.11 -10.69
N TYR A 358 17.75 -6.86 -10.21
CA TYR A 358 17.74 -7.44 -8.87
C TYR A 358 18.07 -6.39 -7.80
N PRO A 359 17.69 -6.61 -6.53
CA PRO A 359 18.10 -5.77 -5.41
C PRO A 359 19.64 -5.62 -5.27
N SER A 360 20.40 -6.60 -5.75
CA SER A 360 21.87 -6.56 -5.82
C SER A 360 22.43 -5.56 -6.85
N GLY A 361 21.58 -4.98 -7.69
CA GLY A 361 21.98 -4.07 -8.76
C GLY A 361 22.39 -4.77 -10.07
N ASN A 362 22.24 -6.08 -10.16
CA ASN A 362 22.46 -6.84 -11.40
C ASN A 362 21.20 -6.87 -12.26
N VAL A 363 21.37 -7.05 -13.57
CA VAL A 363 20.33 -7.10 -14.58
C VAL A 363 20.42 -8.39 -15.36
N THR A 364 19.27 -9.02 -15.60
CA THR A 364 19.12 -10.13 -16.54
C THR A 364 17.90 -9.93 -17.42
N SER A 365 18.02 -10.21 -18.71
CA SER A 365 16.86 -10.29 -19.61
C SER A 365 15.99 -11.51 -19.28
N VAL A 366 14.67 -11.32 -19.24
CA VAL A 366 13.68 -12.35 -18.88
C VAL A 366 12.86 -12.79 -20.07
N MET A 367 12.49 -11.87 -20.95
CA MET A 367 11.62 -12.14 -22.09
C MET A 367 11.97 -11.22 -23.25
N GLU A 368 11.94 -11.75 -24.47
CA GLU A 368 12.05 -10.97 -25.70
C GLU A 368 10.67 -10.88 -26.37
N LEU A 369 10.29 -9.66 -26.75
CA LEU A 369 9.06 -9.33 -27.46
C LEU A 369 9.37 -9.03 -28.93
N SER A 370 8.31 -8.92 -29.75
CA SER A 370 8.44 -8.50 -31.15
C SER A 370 9.13 -7.13 -31.24
N ASN A 371 9.90 -6.91 -32.31
CA ASN A 371 10.65 -5.67 -32.52
C ASN A 371 9.81 -4.53 -33.15
N ASN A 372 8.48 -4.62 -33.06
CA ASN A 372 7.60 -3.66 -33.71
C ASN A 372 7.60 -2.29 -32.99
N PRO A 373 7.95 -1.17 -33.65
CA PRO A 373 7.97 0.16 -33.04
C PRO A 373 6.62 0.66 -32.54
N ALA A 374 5.50 0.08 -33.00
CA ALA A 374 4.15 0.42 -32.54
C ALA A 374 3.72 -0.34 -31.26
N HIS A 375 4.54 -1.27 -30.76
CA HIS A 375 4.22 -2.00 -29.53
C HIS A 375 4.14 -1.05 -28.33
N ARG A 376 2.97 -1.02 -27.68
CA ARG A 376 2.79 -0.52 -26.33
C ARG A 376 2.31 -1.68 -25.47
N TYR A 377 3.02 -1.93 -24.38
CA TYR A 377 2.66 -2.97 -23.43
C TYR A 377 2.78 -2.46 -22.01
N TYR A 378 2.08 -3.15 -21.11
CA TYR A 378 2.00 -2.84 -19.69
C TYR A 378 2.46 -4.05 -18.88
N LEU A 379 3.06 -3.79 -17.72
CA LEU A 379 3.56 -4.81 -16.83
C LEU A 379 2.79 -4.78 -15.52
N ALA A 380 2.48 -5.95 -14.97
CA ALA A 380 1.96 -6.11 -13.62
C ALA A 380 2.54 -7.39 -13.00
N THR A 381 2.66 -7.42 -11.69
CA THR A 381 3.11 -8.60 -10.94
C THR A 381 1.99 -9.12 -10.08
N ASP A 382 1.86 -10.44 -10.02
CA ASP A 382 0.97 -11.11 -9.08
C ASP A 382 1.59 -11.05 -7.68
N PRO A 383 0.92 -10.44 -6.70
CA PRO A 383 1.42 -10.42 -5.33
C PRO A 383 1.32 -11.75 -4.59
N VAL A 384 0.52 -12.71 -5.09
CA VAL A 384 0.37 -14.02 -4.48
C VAL A 384 1.48 -14.95 -4.95
N THR A 385 1.69 -15.08 -6.26
CA THR A 385 2.67 -16.01 -6.83
C THR A 385 4.01 -15.38 -7.20
N GLY A 386 4.08 -14.05 -7.34
CA GLY A 386 5.24 -13.33 -7.87
C GLY A 386 5.38 -13.40 -9.39
N GLN A 387 4.39 -13.93 -10.12
CA GLN A 387 4.43 -14.03 -11.57
C GLN A 387 4.30 -12.66 -12.24
N LEU A 388 5.03 -12.46 -13.35
CA LEU A 388 4.94 -11.25 -14.16
C LEU A 388 3.90 -11.45 -15.28
N TYR A 389 3.04 -10.45 -15.49
CA TYR A 389 2.14 -10.37 -16.62
C TYR A 389 2.51 -9.22 -17.55
N VAL A 390 2.36 -9.49 -18.85
CA VAL A 390 2.67 -8.57 -19.94
C VAL A 390 1.42 -8.42 -20.78
N SER A 391 0.75 -7.27 -20.67
CA SER A 391 -0.40 -6.94 -21.51
C SER A 391 0.10 -6.23 -22.75
N ASP A 392 0.01 -6.90 -23.91
CA ASP A 392 0.47 -6.34 -25.17
C ASP A 392 -0.72 -5.92 -26.05
N THR A 393 -0.78 -4.61 -26.30
CA THR A 393 -1.88 -4.00 -27.05
C THR A 393 -1.90 -4.47 -28.50
N TYR A 394 -0.72 -4.68 -29.10
CA TYR A 394 -0.61 -4.94 -30.54
C TYR A 394 -0.95 -6.39 -30.88
N SER A 395 -0.39 -7.36 -30.15
CA SER A 395 -0.74 -8.76 -30.35
C SER A 395 -2.11 -9.14 -29.80
N ARG A 396 -2.78 -8.23 -29.07
CA ARG A 396 -4.09 -8.47 -28.42
C ARG A 396 -4.07 -9.69 -27.50
N ARG A 397 -2.97 -9.85 -26.77
CA ARG A 397 -2.77 -10.95 -25.85
C ARG A 397 -2.13 -10.45 -24.56
N ILE A 398 -2.43 -11.18 -23.50
CA ILE A 398 -1.76 -11.05 -22.21
C ILE A 398 -0.87 -12.27 -22.06
N TYR A 399 0.42 -12.05 -21.82
CA TYR A 399 1.41 -13.10 -21.63
C TYR A 399 1.88 -13.16 -20.19
N ARG A 400 2.45 -14.31 -19.82
CA ARG A 400 3.28 -14.48 -18.65
C ARG A 400 4.59 -15.18 -19.03
N PRO A 401 5.75 -14.78 -18.49
CA PRO A 401 6.97 -15.55 -18.64
C PRO A 401 6.85 -16.91 -17.93
N LYS A 402 7.34 -17.98 -18.56
CA LYS A 402 7.34 -19.32 -17.96
C LYS A 402 8.34 -19.41 -16.80
N VAL A 403 9.53 -18.85 -17.01
CA VAL A 403 10.59 -18.80 -16.00
C VAL A 403 11.13 -17.38 -15.90
N LEU A 404 11.47 -16.93 -14.69
CA LEU A 404 11.97 -15.57 -14.42
C LEU A 404 13.51 -15.49 -14.33
N THR A 405 14.21 -16.61 -14.46
CA THR A 405 15.67 -16.75 -14.25
C THR A 405 16.30 -17.80 -15.16
N GLY A 406 17.54 -17.58 -15.60
CA GLY A 406 18.42 -18.66 -16.11
C GLY A 406 18.08 -19.20 -17.51
N ILE A 407 17.35 -18.46 -18.33
CA ILE A 407 16.89 -18.92 -19.65
C ILE A 407 17.89 -18.58 -20.75
N LYS A 408 18.14 -19.54 -21.65
CA LYS A 408 18.95 -19.36 -22.87
C LYS A 408 18.12 -18.87 -24.06
N GLU A 409 16.85 -19.27 -24.17
CA GLU A 409 15.94 -18.87 -25.25
C GLU A 409 14.85 -17.90 -24.76
N LEU A 410 15.08 -16.61 -24.93
CA LEU A 410 14.17 -15.57 -24.40
C LEU A 410 12.87 -15.41 -25.21
N GLN A 411 12.84 -15.90 -26.45
CA GLN A 411 11.69 -15.80 -27.36
C GLN A 411 10.59 -16.82 -27.05
N SER A 412 10.96 -18.01 -26.59
CA SER A 412 10.03 -19.11 -26.25
C SER A 412 9.54 -19.07 -24.81
N ASN A 413 10.01 -18.09 -24.03
CA ASN A 413 9.68 -17.88 -22.62
C ASN A 413 8.36 -17.09 -22.43
N ALA A 414 7.36 -17.34 -23.26
CA ALA A 414 6.06 -16.69 -23.18
C ALA A 414 4.95 -17.75 -23.13
N GLU A 415 3.96 -17.54 -22.27
CA GLU A 415 2.73 -18.31 -22.21
C GLU A 415 1.55 -17.34 -22.27
N VAL A 416 0.51 -17.69 -23.05
CA VAL A 416 -0.68 -16.87 -23.19
C VAL A 416 -1.59 -17.09 -21.99
N VAL A 417 -1.99 -16.00 -21.34
CA VAL A 417 -2.92 -15.97 -20.20
C VAL A 417 -4.32 -15.60 -20.68
N ALA A 418 -4.40 -14.63 -21.59
CA ALA A 418 -5.66 -14.21 -22.19
C ALA A 418 -5.46 -13.75 -23.64
N GLY A 419 -6.46 -13.99 -24.48
CA GLY A 419 -6.49 -13.52 -25.86
C GLY A 419 -5.98 -14.54 -26.88
N THR A 420 -6.73 -14.74 -27.96
CA THR A 420 -6.31 -15.51 -29.14
C THR A 420 -5.41 -14.70 -30.08
N GLY A 421 -5.45 -13.37 -29.98
CA GLY A 421 -4.82 -12.40 -30.90
C GLY A 421 -5.76 -11.87 -31.98
N GLU A 422 -6.93 -12.47 -32.13
CA GLU A 422 -7.98 -11.94 -33.01
C GLU A 422 -8.67 -10.73 -32.38
N HIS A 423 -9.20 -9.84 -33.22
CA HIS A 423 -9.92 -8.65 -32.76
C HIS A 423 -11.30 -9.03 -32.24
N CYS A 424 -11.68 -8.58 -31.04
CA CYS A 424 -13.10 -8.53 -30.73
C CYS A 424 -13.77 -7.34 -31.42
N LEU A 425 -14.86 -7.60 -32.15
CA LEU A 425 -15.68 -6.55 -32.76
C LEU A 425 -16.59 -5.89 -31.70
N PRO A 426 -16.89 -4.58 -31.83
CA PRO A 426 -17.94 -3.96 -31.05
C PRO A 426 -19.27 -4.70 -31.25
N PHE A 427 -20.02 -4.95 -30.17
CA PHE A 427 -21.30 -5.68 -30.18
C PHE A 427 -21.23 -7.15 -30.58
N ASP A 428 -20.10 -7.81 -30.34
CA ASP A 428 -19.96 -9.27 -30.51
C ASP A 428 -21.03 -10.05 -29.71
N GLU A 429 -21.73 -10.98 -30.38
CA GLU A 429 -22.81 -11.76 -29.77
C GLU A 429 -22.31 -12.70 -28.65
N THR A 430 -21.04 -13.13 -28.73
CA THR A 430 -20.40 -13.98 -27.72
C THR A 430 -19.74 -13.18 -26.60
N HIS A 431 -19.98 -11.87 -26.54
CA HIS A 431 -19.39 -10.97 -25.55
C HIS A 431 -17.87 -11.12 -25.46
N CYS A 432 -17.20 -11.26 -26.61
CA CYS A 432 -15.76 -11.44 -26.69
C CYS A 432 -15.23 -12.65 -25.87
N GLY A 433 -16.04 -13.69 -25.69
CA GLY A 433 -15.70 -14.87 -24.90
C GLY A 433 -15.86 -14.73 -23.38
N ASP A 434 -16.67 -13.77 -22.91
CA ASP A 434 -17.01 -13.67 -21.49
C ASP A 434 -17.69 -14.96 -20.97
N GLY A 435 -17.29 -15.41 -19.77
CA GLY A 435 -17.75 -16.65 -19.16
C GLY A 435 -16.96 -17.91 -19.60
N ALA A 436 -16.09 -17.80 -20.61
CA ALA A 436 -15.22 -18.87 -21.08
C ALA A 436 -13.78 -18.74 -20.55
N LYS A 437 -12.90 -19.65 -20.97
CA LYS A 437 -11.46 -19.58 -20.66
C LYS A 437 -10.85 -18.33 -21.31
N ALA A 438 -10.08 -17.58 -20.54
CA ALA A 438 -9.45 -16.35 -20.99
C ALA A 438 -8.53 -16.54 -22.20
N THR A 439 -7.88 -17.70 -22.34
CA THR A 439 -7.02 -18.06 -23.48
C THR A 439 -7.78 -18.17 -24.80
N GLU A 440 -9.08 -18.41 -24.76
CA GLU A 440 -9.96 -18.54 -25.92
C GLU A 440 -10.71 -17.23 -26.22
N ALA A 441 -10.60 -16.24 -25.34
CA ALA A 441 -11.28 -14.97 -25.47
C ALA A 441 -10.69 -14.09 -26.58
N LEU A 442 -11.53 -13.23 -27.15
CA LEU A 442 -11.11 -12.20 -28.09
C LEU A 442 -10.85 -10.90 -27.32
N LEU A 443 -9.75 -10.22 -27.62
CA LEU A 443 -9.43 -8.94 -26.99
C LEU A 443 -9.46 -7.82 -28.04
N THR A 444 -9.93 -6.64 -27.64
CA THR A 444 -9.99 -5.48 -28.53
C THR A 444 -8.59 -4.86 -28.68
N GLY A 445 -7.94 -4.63 -27.55
CA GLY A 445 -6.63 -3.98 -27.41
C GLY A 445 -6.34 -3.81 -25.93
N PRO A 446 -5.75 -4.83 -25.26
CA PRO A 446 -5.54 -4.81 -23.83
C PRO A 446 -4.46 -3.77 -23.47
N LYS A 447 -4.74 -2.96 -22.45
CA LYS A 447 -3.88 -1.86 -21.99
C LYS A 447 -3.41 -2.13 -20.56
N GLY A 448 -3.53 -1.14 -19.67
CA GLY A 448 -3.13 -1.24 -18.28
C GLY A 448 -3.68 -2.50 -17.62
N ILE A 449 -2.81 -3.20 -16.89
CA ILE A 449 -3.07 -4.46 -16.21
C ILE A 449 -2.73 -4.32 -14.73
N ALA A 450 -3.45 -5.06 -13.90
CA ALA A 450 -3.29 -5.09 -12.46
C ALA A 450 -3.68 -6.46 -11.91
N VAL A 451 -3.14 -6.82 -10.75
CA VAL A 451 -3.51 -8.05 -10.06
C VAL A 451 -3.88 -7.67 -8.62
N ASP A 452 -5.03 -8.15 -8.14
CA ASP A 452 -5.46 -7.88 -6.77
C ASP A 452 -4.74 -8.79 -5.75
N LYS A 453 -5.00 -8.53 -4.46
CA LYS A 453 -4.45 -9.33 -3.37
C LYS A 453 -4.86 -10.81 -3.41
N ASN A 454 -5.91 -11.17 -4.12
CA ASN A 454 -6.38 -12.54 -4.26
C ASN A 454 -5.86 -13.20 -5.55
N GLY A 455 -5.07 -12.52 -6.39
CA GLY A 455 -4.61 -13.06 -7.67
C GLY A 455 -5.62 -12.92 -8.82
N LEU A 456 -6.68 -12.13 -8.66
CA LEU A 456 -7.58 -11.78 -9.77
C LEU A 456 -6.89 -10.75 -10.67
N ILE A 457 -6.86 -11.01 -11.96
CA ILE A 457 -6.23 -10.13 -12.95
C ILE A 457 -7.27 -9.18 -13.49
N TYR A 458 -7.03 -7.88 -13.41
CA TYR A 458 -7.87 -6.83 -14.00
C TYR A 458 -7.11 -6.13 -15.11
N PHE A 459 -7.77 -5.87 -16.23
CA PHE A 459 -7.14 -5.15 -17.33
C PHE A 459 -8.15 -4.33 -18.11
N VAL A 460 -7.66 -3.26 -18.72
CA VAL A 460 -8.44 -2.41 -19.61
C VAL A 460 -8.42 -3.03 -21.00
N ASP A 461 -9.59 -3.26 -21.61
CA ASP A 461 -9.71 -3.75 -22.98
C ASP A 461 -10.59 -2.80 -23.80
N GLY A 462 -9.97 -2.01 -24.68
CA GLY A 462 -10.65 -0.92 -25.38
C GLY A 462 -11.19 0.16 -24.42
N THR A 463 -12.50 0.15 -24.19
CA THR A 463 -13.25 1.03 -23.26
C THR A 463 -13.85 0.28 -22.07
N THR A 464 -13.52 -1.00 -21.92
CA THR A 464 -14.04 -1.87 -20.86
C THR A 464 -12.96 -2.23 -19.84
N ILE A 465 -13.36 -2.63 -18.64
CA ILE A 465 -12.47 -3.29 -17.69
C ILE A 465 -12.94 -4.73 -17.58
N ARG A 466 -12.04 -5.66 -17.91
CA ARG A 466 -12.27 -7.10 -17.82
C ARG A 466 -11.43 -7.68 -16.70
N ARG A 467 -11.88 -8.81 -16.17
CA ARG A 467 -11.18 -9.57 -15.14
C ARG A 467 -11.01 -11.02 -15.54
N VAL A 468 -9.90 -11.63 -15.12
CA VAL A 468 -9.65 -13.07 -15.19
C VAL A 468 -9.57 -13.61 -13.77
N ASP A 469 -10.36 -14.64 -13.48
CA ASP A 469 -10.38 -15.26 -12.17
C ASP A 469 -9.25 -16.30 -11.97
N GLN A 470 -9.17 -16.88 -10.77
CA GLN A 470 -8.18 -17.91 -10.43
C GLN A 470 -8.34 -19.20 -11.25
N HIS A 471 -9.51 -19.46 -11.81
CA HIS A 471 -9.78 -20.61 -12.69
C HIS A 471 -9.47 -20.30 -14.16
N GLY A 472 -9.02 -19.08 -14.47
CA GLY A 472 -8.73 -18.62 -15.81
C GLY A 472 -9.98 -18.25 -16.61
N ILE A 473 -11.11 -17.97 -15.96
CA ILE A 473 -12.36 -17.56 -16.60
C ILE A 473 -12.37 -16.04 -16.73
N ILE A 474 -12.68 -15.54 -17.92
CA ILE A 474 -12.77 -14.09 -18.20
C ILE A 474 -14.21 -13.57 -17.99
N SER A 475 -14.34 -12.36 -17.47
CA SER A 475 -15.63 -11.65 -17.39
C SER A 475 -15.44 -10.14 -17.49
N THR A 476 -16.45 -9.42 -17.97
CA THR A 476 -16.45 -7.96 -17.95
C THR A 476 -16.94 -7.43 -16.60
N LEU A 477 -16.12 -6.55 -16.01
CA LEU A 477 -16.45 -5.85 -14.77
C LEU A 477 -17.15 -4.51 -15.06
N LEU A 478 -16.71 -3.81 -16.11
CA LEU A 478 -17.18 -2.48 -16.48
C LEU A 478 -17.20 -2.25 -17.98
N GLY A 479 -18.20 -1.51 -18.43
CA GLY A 479 -18.35 -1.15 -19.85
C GLY A 479 -19.14 -2.21 -20.62
N SER A 480 -20.38 -2.49 -20.19
CA SER A 480 -21.35 -3.19 -21.03
C SER A 480 -21.94 -2.24 -22.08
N ASN A 481 -22.53 -2.80 -23.14
CA ASN A 481 -23.30 -2.09 -24.16
C ASN A 481 -24.65 -1.55 -23.63
N ASP A 482 -24.92 -1.66 -22.31
CA ASP A 482 -26.14 -1.21 -21.65
C ASP A 482 -26.22 0.32 -21.48
N LEU A 483 -26.34 1.01 -22.62
CA LEU A 483 -26.56 2.46 -22.70
C LEU A 483 -27.81 2.95 -21.96
N THR A 484 -28.74 2.04 -21.62
CA THR A 484 -29.99 2.33 -20.91
C THR A 484 -29.80 2.57 -19.41
N SER A 485 -28.73 2.02 -18.81
CA SER A 485 -28.46 2.10 -17.37
C SER A 485 -27.39 3.14 -17.01
N ALA A 486 -26.63 3.61 -18.00
CA ALA A 486 -25.57 4.58 -17.83
C ALA A 486 -26.11 5.96 -17.42
N ARG A 487 -25.58 6.52 -16.33
CA ARG A 487 -25.87 7.87 -15.85
C ARG A 487 -24.63 8.76 -15.96
N PRO A 488 -24.79 10.09 -16.12
CA PRO A 488 -23.68 11.02 -16.02
C PRO A 488 -22.98 10.89 -14.68
N LEU A 489 -21.64 11.00 -14.68
CA LEU A 489 -20.82 10.88 -13.49
C LEU A 489 -21.21 11.97 -12.46
N THR A 490 -21.43 11.57 -11.22
CA THR A 490 -21.68 12.49 -10.09
C THR A 490 -20.38 12.89 -9.40
N CYS A 491 -20.22 14.16 -9.05
CA CYS A 491 -19.00 14.68 -8.41
C CYS A 491 -18.89 14.33 -6.91
N ASP A 492 -20.03 14.21 -6.21
CA ASP A 492 -20.04 14.18 -4.73
C ASP A 492 -20.46 12.83 -4.14
N ILE A 493 -21.03 11.93 -4.95
CA ILE A 493 -21.62 10.66 -4.50
C ILE A 493 -20.99 9.50 -5.28
N SER A 494 -20.76 8.38 -4.58
CA SER A 494 -20.33 7.13 -5.23
C SER A 494 -21.48 6.46 -5.96
N MET A 495 -21.26 6.07 -7.21
CA MET A 495 -22.23 5.37 -8.07
C MET A 495 -21.95 3.86 -8.12
N GLU A 496 -22.96 3.08 -8.46
CA GLU A 496 -22.76 1.65 -8.76
C GLU A 496 -22.06 1.47 -10.11
N ILE A 497 -21.34 0.35 -10.21
CA ILE A 497 -20.53 0.01 -11.38
C ILE A 497 -21.34 -0.04 -12.68
N ASN A 498 -22.58 -0.53 -12.61
CA ASN A 498 -23.48 -0.64 -13.77
C ASN A 498 -23.96 0.72 -14.29
N GLN A 499 -23.86 1.79 -13.49
CA GLN A 499 -24.30 3.14 -13.88
C GLN A 499 -23.20 3.92 -14.60
N VAL A 500 -22.00 3.35 -14.71
CA VAL A 500 -20.79 4.04 -15.20
C VAL A 500 -20.51 3.69 -16.65
N ALA A 501 -20.52 4.71 -17.52
CA ALA A 501 -20.01 4.61 -18.88
C ALA A 501 -18.59 5.19 -18.99
N VAL A 502 -17.62 4.35 -19.37
CA VAL A 502 -16.23 4.76 -19.57
C VAL A 502 -16.04 5.25 -21.00
N ARG A 503 -15.87 6.57 -21.18
CA ARG A 503 -15.65 7.20 -22.51
C ARG A 503 -14.16 7.38 -22.87
N VAL A 504 -13.25 7.16 -21.92
CA VAL A 504 -11.79 7.35 -22.06
C VAL A 504 -11.11 6.19 -21.34
N PRO A 505 -10.00 5.60 -21.83
CA PRO A 505 -9.30 4.55 -21.09
C PRO A 505 -8.85 5.06 -19.71
N VAL A 506 -9.52 4.59 -18.65
CA VAL A 506 -9.19 4.91 -17.26
C VAL A 506 -8.31 3.77 -16.73
N MET A 507 -7.19 4.09 -16.08
CA MET A 507 -6.49 3.07 -15.28
C MET A 507 -7.44 2.57 -14.18
N PRO A 508 -7.42 1.28 -13.82
CA PRO A 508 -8.19 0.86 -12.66
C PRO A 508 -7.62 1.62 -11.43
N PRO A 509 -8.45 2.05 -10.46
CA PRO A 509 -8.02 2.94 -9.38
C PRO A 509 -7.43 2.25 -8.16
N SER A 510 -6.54 2.96 -7.45
CA SER A 510 -5.79 2.64 -6.22
C SER A 510 -6.38 1.61 -5.26
N SER A 511 -7.67 1.69 -5.01
CA SER A 511 -8.43 0.87 -4.05
C SER A 511 -8.56 -0.59 -4.44
N LEU A 512 -8.61 -0.90 -5.74
CA LEU A 512 -8.51 -2.25 -6.28
C LEU A 512 -7.10 -2.86 -6.07
N PHE A 513 -6.11 -2.04 -5.70
CA PHE A 513 -4.68 -2.34 -5.84
C PHE A 513 -3.96 -2.36 -4.51
N CYS A 514 -4.34 -1.50 -3.56
CA CYS A 514 -3.65 -1.37 -2.27
C CYS A 514 -4.56 -0.67 -1.26
N PRO A 515 -4.99 -1.34 -0.16
CA PRO A 515 -5.76 -0.69 0.92
C PRO A 515 -4.93 0.32 1.76
N GLN A 516 -3.68 0.62 1.39
CA GLN A 516 -2.75 1.46 2.16
C GLN A 516 -1.90 2.42 1.29
N VAL A 517 -2.44 2.96 0.20
CA VAL A 517 -1.71 4.02 -0.53
C VAL A 517 -1.74 5.33 0.27
N ARG A 518 -0.55 5.87 0.57
CA ARG A 518 -0.34 7.21 1.11
C ARG A 518 -1.03 8.26 0.23
N SER A 519 -2.16 8.79 0.67
CA SER A 519 -2.66 10.06 0.17
C SER A 519 -1.85 11.19 0.82
N HIS A 520 -0.66 11.45 0.31
CA HIS A 520 -0.08 12.77 0.50
C HIS A 520 -0.84 13.72 -0.40
N ARG A 521 -1.43 14.77 0.20
CA ARG A 521 -2.12 15.89 -0.47
C ARG A 521 -1.42 16.25 -1.78
N ALA A 522 -1.96 15.78 -2.90
CA ALA A 522 -1.81 16.48 -4.15
C ALA A 522 -2.91 17.55 -4.16
N ASN A 523 -2.56 18.77 -3.80
CA ASN A 523 -3.27 19.95 -4.31
C ASN A 523 -2.98 20.00 -5.83
N LEU A 524 -3.59 19.09 -6.57
CA LEU A 524 -3.72 19.20 -8.02
C LEU A 524 -5.18 19.58 -8.26
N THR A 525 -5.38 20.85 -8.59
CA THR A 525 -6.56 21.33 -9.28
C THR A 525 -6.65 20.61 -10.63
N ALA A 526 -7.15 19.38 -10.61
CA ALA A 526 -7.63 18.65 -11.78
C ALA A 526 -9.15 18.54 -11.65
N PRO A 527 -9.92 18.76 -12.74
CA PRO A 527 -11.37 18.75 -12.68
C PRO A 527 -11.89 17.37 -12.21
N PRO A 528 -13.05 17.29 -11.54
CA PRO A 528 -13.43 16.19 -10.65
C PRO A 528 -13.80 14.85 -11.31
N CYS A 529 -13.48 14.63 -12.58
CA CYS A 529 -13.80 13.38 -13.29
C CYS A 529 -12.58 12.45 -13.33
N GLY A 530 -12.29 11.70 -12.27
CA GLY A 530 -11.15 10.78 -12.30
C GLY A 530 -10.97 9.76 -11.17
N THR A 531 -11.94 9.55 -10.28
CA THR A 531 -11.81 8.61 -9.15
C THR A 531 -13.05 7.74 -9.02
N LEU A 532 -13.19 6.73 -9.90
CA LEU A 532 -14.48 6.05 -10.09
C LEU A 532 -14.63 4.63 -9.56
N LEU A 533 -13.59 3.99 -9.04
CA LEU A 533 -13.71 2.58 -8.59
C LEU A 533 -12.98 2.37 -7.27
N ALA A 534 -13.20 3.30 -6.34
CA ALA A 534 -12.57 3.36 -5.03
C ALA A 534 -12.84 2.16 -4.09
N ASN A 535 -13.55 1.09 -4.48
CA ASN A 535 -13.69 -0.17 -3.72
C ASN A 535 -14.37 -1.27 -4.56
N LEU A 536 -13.63 -2.35 -4.84
CA LEU A 536 -14.12 -3.70 -5.11
C LEU A 536 -13.40 -4.65 -4.16
#